data_AF-A0A0B4X3H2-F1
#
_entry.id   AF-A0A0B4X3H2-F1
#
_cell.length_a   1.000
_cell.length_b   1.000
_cell.length_c   1.000
_cell.angle_alpha   90.00
_cell.angle_beta   90.00
_cell.angle_gamma   90.00
#
_symmetry.space_group_name_H-M   'P 1'
#
loop_
_entity.id
_entity.type
_entity.pdbx_description
1 polymer ?
#
loop_
_entity_poly.entity_id
_entity_poly.type
_entity_poly.pdbx_seq_one_letter_code
_entity_poly.pdbx_strand_id
1 'polypeptide(L)'
;MLEDDRIWHVRDLVKEHVSSPSLRHIRDPAAILSISRRILKKIDRGTGIWQKWEGEREVLIKSAVGCWIPTDRLRDYLNLFSGPKLTSTDVAQRMKAIEEEPYTSYPNDDLREGCLAIYNEETALGTELPAIIGRIADFVLEEERLRVECEQRYKQARLEEQDAAEARLMAGADCKWTQLRGAPHVYCRTNGRTYRLSPTADKKWELFRVDRPSPDDKGEYIGRYGGRGNATKVVAEIAYQAEHRR
;
A
#
# COMPACT_ATOMS: atom_id res chain seq x y z
N MET A 1 2.66 36.00 16.83
CA MET A 1 3.52 34.83 16.62
C MET A 1 4.57 34.86 17.72
N LEU A 2 4.40 34.05 18.76
CA LEU A 2 5.43 33.87 19.79
C LEU A 2 6.56 33.08 19.13
N GLU A 3 7.78 33.60 19.14
CA GLU A 3 8.96 32.85 18.74
C GLU A 3 9.00 31.52 19.53
N ASP A 4 9.16 30.41 18.83
CA ASP A 4 9.13 29.08 19.46
C ASP A 4 10.32 28.93 20.42
N ASP A 5 10.07 28.96 21.73
CA ASP A 5 11.07 28.82 22.80
C ASP A 5 11.98 27.58 22.61
N ARG A 6 11.50 26.58 21.87
CA ARG A 6 12.28 25.39 21.47
C ARG A 6 13.50 25.78 20.63
N ILE A 7 13.36 26.76 19.74
CA ILE A 7 14.45 27.24 18.87
C ILE A 7 15.59 27.80 19.72
N TRP A 8 15.28 28.51 20.81
CA TRP A 8 16.29 29.01 21.75
C TRP A 8 17.06 27.88 22.43
N HIS A 9 16.37 26.81 22.86
CA HIS A 9 17.02 25.63 23.46
C HIS A 9 17.92 24.86 22.49
N VAL A 10 17.49 24.67 21.24
CA VAL A 10 18.32 24.05 20.21
C VAL A 10 19.57 24.90 19.96
N ARG A 11 19.38 26.20 19.77
CA ARG A 11 20.45 27.13 19.49
C ARG A 11 21.50 27.15 20.59
N ASP A 12 21.09 27.16 21.85
CA ASP A 12 22.03 27.20 22.98
C ASP A 12 22.86 25.91 23.09
N LEU A 13 22.26 24.74 22.83
CA LEU A 13 22.98 23.45 22.79
C LEU A 13 23.95 23.36 21.61
N VAL A 14 23.55 23.85 20.45
CA VAL A 14 24.43 23.95 19.27
C VAL A 14 25.58 24.90 19.54
N LYS A 15 25.31 26.05 20.17
CA LYS A 15 26.33 27.01 20.55
C LYS A 15 27.34 26.41 21.52
N GLU A 16 26.89 25.69 22.55
CA GLU A 16 27.76 24.98 23.50
C GLU A 16 28.67 23.97 22.79
N HIS A 17 28.09 23.17 21.87
CA HIS A 17 28.85 22.19 21.11
C HIS A 17 29.89 22.83 20.19
N VAL A 18 29.56 23.92 19.50
CA VAL A 18 30.51 24.59 18.58
C VAL A 18 31.54 25.43 19.32
N SER A 19 31.23 25.91 20.54
CA SER A 19 32.10 26.77 21.34
C SER A 19 33.17 26.02 22.14
N SER A 20 33.16 24.69 22.13
CA SER A 20 34.19 23.91 22.83
C SER A 20 35.56 24.06 22.13
N PRO A 21 36.68 24.20 22.87
CA PRO A 21 37.99 24.56 22.31
C PRO A 21 38.57 23.57 21.30
N SER A 22 38.10 22.32 21.31
CA SER A 22 38.59 21.26 20.43
C SER A 22 37.79 21.21 19.13
N LEU A 23 38.30 21.72 18.01
CA LEU A 23 37.54 21.65 16.74
C LEU A 23 37.27 20.21 16.24
N ARG A 24 37.90 19.19 16.86
CA ARG A 24 37.72 17.77 16.49
C ARG A 24 36.35 17.22 16.86
N HIS A 25 35.74 17.62 17.99
CA HIS A 25 34.44 17.06 18.40
C HIS A 25 33.27 17.56 17.54
N ILE A 26 33.43 18.66 16.80
CA ILE A 26 32.39 19.22 15.93
C ILE A 26 32.06 18.25 14.77
N ARG A 27 33.05 17.46 14.34
CA ARG A 27 32.91 16.49 13.24
C ARG A 27 32.92 15.04 13.72
N ASP A 28 33.06 14.81 15.02
CA ASP A 28 33.08 13.46 15.59
C ASP A 28 31.65 12.87 15.60
N PRO A 29 31.40 11.73 14.93
CA PRO A 29 30.08 11.10 14.91
C PRO A 29 29.52 10.82 16.31
N ALA A 30 30.35 10.48 17.29
CA ALA A 30 29.89 10.19 18.65
C ALA A 30 29.43 11.47 19.39
N ALA A 31 30.18 12.56 19.23
CA ALA A 31 29.81 13.86 19.78
C ALA A 31 28.57 14.46 19.09
N ILE A 32 28.41 14.25 17.78
CA ILE A 32 27.20 14.63 17.01
C ILE A 32 25.97 13.83 17.50
N LEU A 33 26.12 12.53 17.73
CA LEU A 33 25.04 11.72 18.29
C LEU A 33 24.69 12.16 19.72
N SER A 34 25.69 12.53 20.52
CA SER A 34 25.50 13.03 21.89
C SER A 34 24.72 14.35 21.94
N ILE A 35 25.10 15.35 21.14
CA ILE A 35 24.34 16.61 21.07
C ILE A 35 22.93 16.37 20.52
N SER A 36 22.77 15.52 19.51
CA SER A 36 21.45 15.18 18.95
C SER A 36 20.53 14.59 20.02
N ARG A 37 21.03 13.66 20.84
CA ARG A 37 20.30 13.10 21.99
C ARG A 37 19.95 14.17 23.04
N ARG A 38 20.85 15.12 23.31
CA ARG A 38 20.61 16.22 24.25
C ARG A 38 19.55 17.19 23.74
N ILE A 39 19.56 17.49 22.45
CA ILE A 39 18.58 18.33 21.77
C ILE A 39 17.20 17.68 21.86
N LEU A 40 17.08 16.42 21.42
CA LEU A 40 15.84 15.65 21.52
C LEU A 40 15.34 15.63 22.96
N LYS A 41 16.19 15.25 23.91
CA LYS A 41 15.85 15.24 25.34
C LYS A 41 15.37 16.59 25.87
N LYS A 42 15.88 17.73 25.38
CA LYS A 42 15.41 19.06 25.82
C LYS A 42 14.12 19.49 25.14
N ILE A 43 13.94 19.17 23.86
CA ILE A 43 12.71 19.45 23.12
C ILE A 43 11.57 18.59 23.67
N ASP A 44 11.81 17.30 23.87
CA ASP A 44 10.84 16.33 24.37
C ASP A 44 10.44 16.64 25.84
N ARG A 45 11.36 17.17 26.64
CA ARG A 45 11.07 17.62 28.02
C ARG A 45 10.24 18.91 28.10
N GLY A 46 10.05 19.62 26.99
CA GLY A 46 9.47 20.97 26.95
C GLY A 46 7.95 21.07 27.12
N THR A 47 7.19 19.98 27.13
CA THR A 47 5.74 20.03 27.38
C THR A 47 5.26 18.79 28.12
N GLY A 48 4.57 18.99 29.26
CA GLY A 48 4.28 17.99 30.31
C GLY A 48 3.42 16.76 29.93
N ILE A 49 3.10 16.57 28.65
CA ILE A 49 2.41 15.37 28.16
C ILE A 49 3.44 14.24 27.94
N TRP A 50 4.63 14.56 27.44
CA TRP A 50 5.66 13.58 27.04
C TRP A 50 6.43 12.97 28.21
N GLN A 51 6.54 13.69 29.34
CA GLN A 51 7.17 13.14 30.56
C GLN A 51 6.38 11.97 31.18
N LYS A 52 5.11 11.80 30.83
CA LYS A 52 4.28 10.70 31.33
C LYS A 52 4.60 9.35 30.66
N TRP A 53 5.38 9.39 29.58
CA TRP A 53 5.64 8.29 28.65
C TRP A 53 7.12 7.87 28.66
N GLU A 54 7.68 7.64 29.84
CA GLU A 54 9.05 7.12 29.97
C GLU A 54 9.04 5.60 30.24
N GLY A 55 10.07 4.90 29.74
CA GLY A 55 10.32 3.48 30.05
C GLY A 55 9.30 2.52 29.45
N GLU A 56 8.80 1.60 30.29
CA GLU A 56 7.95 0.47 29.87
C GLU A 56 6.59 0.92 29.29
N ARG A 57 6.07 2.08 29.73
CA ARG A 57 4.82 2.66 29.20
C ARG A 57 4.93 2.97 27.70
N GLU A 58 6.07 3.52 27.29
CA GLU A 58 6.36 3.91 25.91
C GLU A 58 6.53 2.68 25.01
N VAL A 59 7.18 1.62 25.53
CA VAL A 59 7.34 0.36 24.81
C VAL A 59 5.98 -0.31 24.58
N LEU A 60 5.14 -0.38 25.62
CA LEU A 60 3.85 -1.04 25.54
C LEU A 60 2.86 -0.28 24.64
N ILE A 61 2.82 1.05 24.69
CA ILE A 61 1.93 1.80 23.82
C ILE A 61 2.34 1.67 22.35
N LYS A 62 3.64 1.63 22.06
CA LYS A 62 4.14 1.41 20.70
C LYS A 62 3.76 0.05 20.13
N SER A 63 3.80 -1.01 20.94
CA SER A 63 3.34 -2.33 20.50
C SER A 63 1.81 -2.41 20.38
N ALA A 64 1.06 -1.62 21.15
CA ALA A 64 -0.39 -1.59 21.08
C ALA A 64 -0.94 -0.78 19.89
N VAL A 65 -0.14 0.09 19.28
CA VAL A 65 -0.53 0.84 18.06
C VAL A 65 -0.78 -0.16 16.92
N GLY A 66 -1.89 0.01 16.21
CA GLY A 66 -2.33 -0.92 15.17
C GLY A 66 -3.11 -2.15 15.67
N CYS A 67 -3.13 -2.41 16.99
CA CYS A 67 -3.81 -3.58 17.57
C CYS A 67 -5.28 -3.33 17.96
N TRP A 68 -5.84 -2.14 17.71
CA TRP A 68 -7.24 -1.79 18.00
C TRP A 68 -7.72 -2.09 19.42
N ILE A 69 -6.82 -2.00 20.41
CA ILE A 69 -7.14 -2.29 21.81
C ILE A 69 -8.00 -1.17 22.40
N PRO A 70 -9.02 -1.49 23.23
CA PRO A 70 -9.82 -0.47 23.90
C PRO A 70 -8.94 0.48 24.73
N THR A 71 -9.04 1.78 24.45
CA THR A 71 -8.19 2.82 25.06
C THR A 71 -8.28 2.83 26.59
N ASP A 72 -9.47 2.61 27.15
CA ASP A 72 -9.65 2.58 28.61
C ASP A 72 -8.91 1.41 29.27
N ARG A 73 -8.86 0.26 28.59
CA ARG A 73 -8.16 -0.94 29.08
C ARG A 73 -6.65 -0.75 29.02
N LEU A 74 -6.17 -0.16 27.93
CA LEU A 74 -4.76 0.22 27.80
C LEU A 74 -4.36 1.25 28.86
N ARG A 75 -5.20 2.27 29.12
CA ARG A 75 -5.01 3.24 30.20
C ARG A 75 -4.90 2.58 31.56
N ASP A 76 -5.83 1.70 31.89
CA ASP A 76 -5.87 1.04 33.20
C ASP A 76 -4.61 0.21 33.43
N TYR A 77 -4.16 -0.52 32.42
CA TYR A 77 -2.92 -1.28 32.48
C TYR A 77 -1.67 -0.39 32.56
N LEU A 78 -1.58 0.67 31.73
CA LEU A 78 -0.44 1.60 31.75
C LEU A 78 -0.28 2.32 33.10
N ASN A 79 -1.38 2.52 33.83
CA ASN A 79 -1.37 3.11 35.17
C ASN A 79 -0.86 2.16 36.26
N LEU A 80 -0.61 0.87 35.96
CA LEU A 80 0.09 -0.05 36.87
C LEU A 80 1.59 0.27 36.97
N PHE A 81 2.17 0.84 35.91
CA PHE A 81 3.57 1.27 35.91
C PHE A 81 3.75 2.56 36.72
N SER A 82 4.96 2.78 37.22
CA SER A 82 5.32 4.00 37.95
C SER A 82 5.20 5.25 37.07
N GLY A 83 4.79 6.37 37.70
CA GLY A 83 4.71 7.67 37.03
C GLY A 83 3.35 8.36 37.21
N PRO A 84 3.16 9.54 36.58
CA PRO A 84 1.91 10.30 36.66
C PRO A 84 0.72 9.49 36.14
N LYS A 85 -0.46 9.69 36.73
CA LYS A 85 -1.69 9.03 36.29
C LYS A 85 -2.06 9.50 34.87
N LEU A 86 -2.30 8.53 33.99
CA LEU A 86 -2.73 8.73 32.61
C LEU A 86 -4.26 8.77 32.53
N THR A 87 -4.77 9.72 31.73
CA THR A 87 -6.17 9.80 31.33
C THR A 87 -6.39 9.08 29.99
N SER A 88 -7.63 8.72 29.64
CA SER A 88 -7.92 8.12 28.32
C SER A 88 -7.53 9.05 27.18
N THR A 89 -7.64 10.37 27.38
CA THR A 89 -7.20 11.38 26.42
C THR A 89 -5.69 11.38 26.26
N ASP A 90 -4.90 11.24 27.33
CA ASP A 90 -3.44 11.13 27.23
C ASP A 90 -3.05 9.93 26.36
N VAL A 91 -3.68 8.77 26.57
CA VAL A 91 -3.41 7.54 25.81
C VAL A 91 -3.79 7.70 24.34
N ALA A 92 -5.00 8.19 24.05
CA ALA A 92 -5.47 8.38 22.68
C ALA A 92 -4.58 9.36 21.90
N GLN A 93 -4.19 10.47 22.52
CA GLN A 93 -3.29 11.44 21.89
C GLN A 93 -1.90 10.85 21.67
N ARG A 94 -1.38 10.03 22.59
CA ARG A 94 -0.08 9.38 22.39
C ARG A 94 -0.11 8.35 21.28
N MET A 95 -1.16 7.52 21.21
CA MET A 95 -1.34 6.55 20.11
C MET A 95 -1.36 7.28 18.76
N LYS A 96 -2.17 8.33 18.64
CA LYS A 96 -2.23 9.15 17.43
C LYS A 96 -0.87 9.79 17.08
N ALA A 97 -0.14 10.29 18.07
CA ALA A 97 1.18 10.85 17.83
C ALA A 97 2.18 9.79 17.32
N ILE A 98 2.08 8.54 17.77
CA ILE A 98 2.92 7.44 17.27
C ILE A 98 2.54 7.07 15.84
N GLU A 99 1.25 7.10 15.48
CA GLU A 99 0.78 6.91 14.10
C GLU A 99 1.31 8.00 13.15
N GLU A 100 1.50 9.21 13.66
CA GLU A 100 2.12 10.33 12.92
C GLU A 100 3.66 10.24 12.85
N GLU A 101 4.31 9.33 13.62
CA GLU A 101 5.76 9.14 13.57
C GLU A 101 6.19 8.50 12.23
N PRO A 102 7.33 8.92 11.64
CA PRO A 102 7.84 8.32 10.41
C PRO A 102 8.05 6.81 10.55
N TYR A 103 7.70 6.06 9.51
CA TYR A 103 7.82 4.59 9.44
C TYR A 103 6.87 3.79 10.34
N THR A 104 5.97 4.44 11.08
CA THR A 104 4.86 3.75 11.73
C THR A 104 3.77 3.45 10.70
N SER A 105 3.28 2.21 10.66
CA SER A 105 2.10 1.89 9.85
C SER A 105 0.85 2.40 10.55
N TYR A 106 -0.02 3.07 9.80
CA TYR A 106 -1.35 3.41 10.29
C TYR A 106 -2.14 2.12 10.59
N PRO A 107 -2.96 2.10 11.66
CA PRO A 107 -3.89 1.03 11.91
C PRO A 107 -4.81 0.83 10.71
N ASN A 108 -4.95 -0.41 10.26
CA ASN A 108 -5.91 -0.74 9.20
C ASN A 108 -7.30 -0.93 9.81
N ASP A 109 -8.25 -0.05 9.45
CA ASP A 109 -9.64 -0.09 9.91
C ASP A 109 -10.33 -1.42 9.61
N ASP A 110 -9.99 -2.08 8.50
CA ASP A 110 -10.59 -3.36 8.09
C ASP A 110 -10.28 -4.49 9.10
N LEU A 111 -9.17 -4.38 9.83
CA LEU A 111 -8.75 -5.39 10.80
C LEU A 111 -9.36 -5.17 12.20
N ARG A 112 -10.07 -4.06 12.41
CA ARG A 112 -10.59 -3.68 13.73
C ARG A 112 -11.47 -4.76 14.36
N GLU A 113 -12.38 -5.35 13.59
CA GLU A 113 -13.27 -6.40 14.11
C GLU A 113 -12.50 -7.65 14.53
N GLY A 114 -11.51 -8.08 13.74
CA GLY A 114 -10.65 -9.22 14.06
C GLY A 114 -9.82 -9.00 15.31
N CYS A 115 -9.20 -7.82 15.43
CA CYS A 115 -8.43 -7.44 16.62
C CYS A 115 -9.30 -7.41 17.89
N LEU A 116 -10.51 -6.85 17.80
CA LEU A 116 -11.45 -6.82 18.92
C LEU A 116 -11.96 -8.23 19.29
N ALA A 117 -12.14 -9.13 18.32
CA ALA A 117 -12.51 -10.51 18.57
C ALA A 117 -11.43 -11.25 19.37
N ILE A 118 -10.16 -11.14 18.93
CA ILE A 118 -9.00 -11.71 19.65
C ILE A 118 -8.90 -11.12 21.05
N TYR A 119 -9.04 -9.79 21.18
CA TYR A 119 -9.01 -9.11 22.47
C TYR A 119 -10.07 -9.66 23.44
N ASN A 120 -11.32 -9.82 22.98
CA ASN A 120 -12.41 -10.29 23.82
C ASN A 120 -12.24 -11.78 24.20
N GLU A 121 -11.79 -12.61 23.27
CA GLU A 121 -11.48 -14.02 23.50
C GLU A 121 -10.40 -14.18 24.59
N GLU A 122 -9.26 -13.52 24.40
CA GLU A 122 -8.13 -13.62 25.33
C GLU A 122 -8.43 -12.99 26.69
N THR A 123 -9.22 -11.92 26.72
CA THR A 123 -9.68 -11.31 27.99
C THR A 123 -10.56 -12.28 28.77
N ALA A 124 -11.41 -13.06 28.09
CA ALA A 124 -12.25 -14.07 28.73
C ALA A 124 -11.41 -15.24 29.29
N LEU A 125 -10.26 -15.53 28.69
CA LEU A 125 -9.29 -16.52 29.18
C LEU A 125 -8.42 -16.01 30.34
N GLY A 126 -8.47 -14.70 30.63
CA GLY A 126 -7.65 -14.08 31.68
C GLY A 126 -6.20 -13.85 31.26
N THR A 127 -5.92 -13.78 29.95
CA THR A 127 -4.59 -13.50 29.42
C THR A 127 -4.17 -12.06 29.74
N GLU A 128 -2.89 -11.86 30.08
CA GLU A 128 -2.33 -10.55 30.38
C GLU A 128 -2.24 -9.66 29.13
N LEU A 129 -2.51 -8.35 29.29
CA LEU A 129 -2.62 -7.41 28.16
C LEU A 129 -1.40 -7.41 27.20
N PRO A 130 -0.13 -7.48 27.67
CA PRO A 130 1.02 -7.54 26.76
C PRO A 130 1.02 -8.78 25.86
N ALA A 131 0.53 -9.92 26.35
CA ALA A 131 0.41 -11.13 25.55
C ALA A 131 -0.73 -11.02 24.54
N ILE A 132 -1.85 -10.39 24.92
CA ILE A 132 -2.94 -10.07 23.98
C ILE A 132 -2.44 -9.15 22.86
N ILE A 133 -1.70 -8.09 23.21
CA ILE A 133 -1.05 -7.19 22.24
C ILE A 133 -0.19 -7.98 21.26
N GLY A 134 0.68 -8.86 21.77
CA GLY A 134 1.55 -9.70 20.94
C GLY A 134 0.76 -10.55 19.95
N ARG A 135 -0.27 -11.26 20.41
CA ARG A 135 -1.13 -12.09 19.54
C ARG A 135 -1.84 -11.28 18.47
N ILE A 136 -2.37 -10.10 18.81
CA ILE A 136 -3.02 -9.23 17.84
C ILE A 136 -2.01 -8.68 16.83
N ALA A 137 -0.81 -8.29 17.27
CA ALA A 137 0.25 -7.83 16.38
C ALA A 137 0.64 -8.91 15.36
N ASP A 138 0.77 -10.16 15.79
CA ASP A 138 1.03 -11.30 14.90
C ASP A 138 -0.11 -11.50 13.89
N PHE A 139 -1.37 -11.39 14.32
CA PHE A 139 -2.54 -11.45 13.44
C PHE A 139 -2.52 -10.35 12.38
N VAL A 140 -2.28 -9.10 12.78
CA VAL A 140 -2.23 -7.95 11.86
C VAL A 140 -1.11 -8.12 10.83
N LEU A 141 0.07 -8.58 11.26
CA LEU A 141 1.19 -8.85 10.35
C LEU A 141 0.87 -9.95 9.34
N GLU A 142 0.21 -11.03 9.76
CA GLU A 142 -0.11 -12.14 8.86
C GLU A 142 -1.19 -11.74 7.83
N GLU A 143 -2.22 -11.00 8.24
CA GLU A 143 -3.25 -10.49 7.33
C GLU A 143 -2.66 -9.57 6.26
N GLU A 144 -1.74 -8.69 6.62
CA GLU A 144 -1.06 -7.82 5.65
C GLU A 144 -0.20 -8.64 4.67
N ARG A 145 0.49 -9.68 5.16
CA ARG A 145 1.26 -10.59 4.29
C ARG A 145 0.35 -11.32 3.30
N LEU A 146 -0.77 -11.87 3.76
CA LEU A 146 -1.75 -12.55 2.92
C LEU A 146 -2.34 -11.61 1.86
N ARG A 147 -2.65 -10.37 2.24
CA ARG A 147 -3.15 -9.35 1.31
C ARG A 147 -2.15 -9.09 0.18
N VAL A 148 -0.88 -8.84 0.52
CA VAL A 148 0.18 -8.62 -0.45
C VAL A 148 0.36 -9.83 -1.36
N GLU A 149 0.33 -11.04 -0.80
CA GLU A 149 0.45 -12.29 -1.56
C GLU A 149 -0.73 -12.47 -2.53
N CYS A 150 -1.96 -12.27 -2.07
CA CYS A 150 -3.16 -12.34 -2.91
C CYS A 150 -3.10 -11.32 -4.06
N GLU A 151 -2.69 -10.08 -3.80
CA GLU A 151 -2.51 -9.07 -4.84
C GLU A 151 -1.44 -9.47 -5.86
N GLN A 152 -0.31 -10.02 -5.41
CA GLN A 152 0.75 -10.48 -6.29
C GLN A 152 0.28 -11.66 -7.14
N ARG A 153 -0.38 -12.65 -6.56
CA ARG A 153 -0.95 -13.80 -7.28
C ARG A 153 -1.99 -13.35 -8.30
N TYR A 154 -2.86 -12.41 -7.94
CA TYR A 154 -3.84 -11.86 -8.88
C TYR A 154 -3.17 -11.13 -10.05
N LYS A 155 -2.14 -10.32 -9.79
CA LYS A 155 -1.35 -9.64 -10.83
C LYS A 155 -0.64 -10.67 -11.74
N GLN A 156 -0.03 -11.70 -11.17
CA GLN A 156 0.62 -12.77 -11.92
C GLN A 156 -0.37 -13.55 -12.78
N ALA A 157 -1.50 -14.00 -12.21
CA ALA A 157 -2.54 -14.71 -12.95
C ALA A 157 -3.10 -13.88 -14.11
N ARG A 158 -3.25 -12.56 -13.94
CA ARG A 158 -3.65 -11.64 -15.01
C ARG A 158 -2.61 -11.56 -16.13
N LEU A 159 -1.32 -11.53 -15.80
CA LEU A 159 -0.24 -11.51 -16.79
C LEU A 159 -0.16 -12.83 -17.54
N GLU A 160 -0.26 -13.97 -16.83
CA GLU A 160 -0.28 -15.30 -17.42
C GLU A 160 -1.49 -15.50 -18.34
N GLU A 161 -2.67 -15.01 -17.95
CA GLU A 161 -3.87 -15.05 -18.79
C GLU A 161 -3.68 -14.23 -20.08
N GLN A 162 -3.04 -13.05 -19.99
CA GLN A 162 -2.69 -12.24 -21.15
C GLN A 162 -1.68 -12.96 -22.04
N ASP A 163 -0.60 -13.51 -21.47
CA ASP A 163 0.44 -14.22 -22.23
C ASP A 163 -0.11 -15.47 -22.92
N ALA A 164 -0.98 -16.22 -22.24
CA ALA A 164 -1.67 -17.35 -22.85
C ALA A 164 -2.61 -16.93 -23.98
N ALA A 165 -3.29 -15.78 -23.84
CA ALA A 165 -4.16 -15.26 -24.89
C ALA A 165 -3.36 -14.77 -26.11
N GLU A 166 -2.22 -14.11 -25.90
CA GLU A 166 -1.31 -13.71 -26.96
C GLU A 166 -0.67 -14.92 -27.66
N ALA A 167 -0.21 -15.90 -26.90
CA ALA A 167 0.35 -17.13 -27.44
C ALA A 167 -0.66 -17.89 -28.30
N ARG A 168 -1.93 -17.97 -27.89
CA ARG A 168 -3.01 -18.57 -28.70
C ARG A 168 -3.21 -17.85 -30.02
N LEU A 169 -3.23 -16.51 -30.00
CA LEU A 169 -3.35 -15.69 -31.22
C LEU A 169 -2.16 -15.90 -32.15
N MET A 170 -0.94 -15.90 -31.62
CA MET A 170 0.30 -16.09 -32.39
C MET A 170 0.44 -17.50 -32.95
N ALA A 171 -0.02 -18.51 -32.21
CA ALA A 171 -0.07 -19.91 -32.67
C ALA A 171 -1.13 -20.14 -33.77
N GLY A 172 -1.98 -19.14 -34.06
CA GLY A 172 -3.03 -19.26 -35.07
C GLY A 172 -4.23 -20.08 -34.62
N ALA A 173 -4.42 -20.28 -33.32
CA ALA A 173 -5.62 -20.87 -32.76
C ALA A 173 -6.77 -19.85 -32.73
N ASP A 174 -8.01 -20.32 -32.86
CA ASP A 174 -9.18 -19.46 -32.71
C ASP A 174 -9.22 -18.88 -31.28
N CYS A 175 -9.39 -17.56 -31.19
CA CYS A 175 -9.30 -16.84 -29.94
C CYS A 175 -10.28 -15.65 -29.90
N LYS A 176 -10.70 -15.29 -28.69
CA LYS A 176 -11.46 -14.08 -28.44
C LYS A 176 -10.60 -12.84 -28.72
N TRP A 177 -11.20 -11.66 -28.59
CA TRP A 177 -10.51 -10.38 -28.69
C TRP A 177 -9.34 -10.29 -27.69
N THR A 178 -8.12 -10.41 -28.19
CA THR A 178 -6.85 -10.32 -27.46
C THR A 178 -6.12 -9.06 -27.91
N GLN A 179 -5.66 -8.26 -26.96
CA GLN A 179 -4.80 -7.11 -27.26
C GLN A 179 -3.34 -7.55 -27.14
N LEU A 180 -2.52 -7.24 -28.15
CA LEU A 180 -1.08 -7.45 -28.08
C LEU A 180 -0.45 -6.33 -27.24
N ARG A 181 0.48 -6.68 -26.32
CA ARG A 181 1.23 -5.71 -25.52
C ARG A 181 1.83 -4.61 -26.38
N GLY A 182 1.58 -3.36 -25.99
CA GLY A 182 2.10 -2.17 -26.68
C GLY A 182 1.35 -1.76 -27.96
N ALA A 183 0.41 -2.57 -28.45
CA ALA A 183 -0.43 -2.21 -29.59
C ALA A 183 -1.77 -1.60 -29.14
N PRO A 184 -2.25 -0.51 -29.77
CA PRO A 184 -3.59 0.02 -29.52
C PRO A 184 -4.70 -0.86 -30.12
N HIS A 185 -4.32 -1.83 -30.96
CA HIS A 185 -5.22 -2.70 -31.70
C HIS A 185 -5.55 -3.98 -30.92
N VAL A 186 -6.76 -4.49 -31.15
CA VAL A 186 -7.21 -5.76 -30.58
C VAL A 186 -7.47 -6.74 -31.71
N TYR A 187 -7.03 -7.98 -31.55
CA TYR A 187 -7.14 -9.00 -32.58
C TYR A 187 -8.05 -10.13 -32.12
N CYS A 188 -8.76 -10.76 -33.04
CA CYS A 188 -9.41 -12.04 -32.77
C CYS A 188 -9.19 -12.99 -33.94
N ARG A 189 -9.37 -14.28 -33.67
CA ARG A 189 -9.30 -15.30 -34.71
C ARG A 189 -10.52 -16.20 -34.62
N THR A 190 -11.18 -16.39 -35.76
CA THR A 190 -12.40 -17.20 -35.83
C THR A 190 -12.43 -17.92 -37.16
N ASN A 191 -12.67 -19.23 -37.12
CA ASN A 191 -12.65 -20.10 -38.29
C ASN A 191 -11.34 -19.98 -39.09
N GLY A 192 -10.20 -19.86 -38.38
CA GLY A 192 -8.88 -19.74 -38.99
C GLY A 192 -8.56 -18.39 -39.64
N ARG A 193 -9.47 -17.41 -39.59
CA ARG A 193 -9.27 -16.04 -40.12
C ARG A 193 -8.96 -15.06 -38.99
N THR A 194 -8.01 -14.15 -39.22
CA THR A 194 -7.61 -13.14 -38.23
C THR A 194 -8.26 -11.79 -38.53
N TYR A 195 -8.76 -11.14 -37.49
CA TYR A 195 -9.40 -9.83 -37.57
C TYR A 195 -8.73 -8.87 -36.60
N ARG A 196 -8.65 -7.59 -36.97
CA ARG A 196 -8.08 -6.50 -36.18
C ARG A 196 -9.12 -5.42 -35.97
N LEU A 197 -9.27 -4.97 -34.73
CA LEU A 197 -10.00 -3.77 -34.35
C LEU A 197 -9.03 -2.64 -34.02
N SER A 198 -9.19 -1.53 -34.73
CA SER A 198 -8.43 -0.29 -34.50
C SER A 198 -9.32 0.77 -33.87
N PRO A 199 -8.90 1.40 -32.75
CA PRO A 199 -9.66 2.50 -32.17
C PRO A 199 -9.53 3.75 -33.04
N THR A 200 -10.63 4.49 -33.20
CA THR A 200 -10.66 5.79 -33.90
C THR A 200 -10.88 6.93 -32.91
N ALA A 201 -10.54 8.17 -33.31
CA ALA A 201 -10.71 9.37 -32.47
C ALA A 201 -12.15 9.56 -31.96
N ASP A 202 -13.16 9.14 -32.73
CA ASP A 202 -14.58 9.26 -32.32
C ASP A 202 -15.06 8.13 -31.37
N LYS A 203 -14.12 7.44 -30.69
CA LYS A 203 -14.41 6.28 -29.80
C LYS A 203 -15.13 5.11 -30.49
N LYS A 204 -15.09 5.05 -31.82
CA LYS A 204 -15.58 3.93 -32.64
C LYS A 204 -14.43 3.00 -32.99
N TRP A 205 -14.76 1.79 -33.43
CA TRP A 205 -13.81 0.77 -33.82
C TRP A 205 -13.89 0.48 -35.32
N GLU A 206 -12.76 0.44 -36.00
CA GLU A 206 -12.64 -0.01 -37.39
C GLU A 206 -12.18 -1.46 -37.42
N LEU A 207 -12.89 -2.28 -38.19
CA LEU A 207 -12.62 -3.70 -38.34
C LEU A 207 -11.91 -3.96 -39.67
N PHE A 208 -10.77 -4.65 -39.56
CA PHE A 208 -9.98 -5.10 -40.69
C PHE A 208 -9.83 -6.63 -40.61
N ARG A 209 -9.81 -7.30 -41.75
CA ARG A 209 -9.28 -8.65 -41.87
C ARG A 209 -7.79 -8.57 -42.14
N VAL A 210 -6.98 -9.29 -41.39
CA VAL A 210 -5.51 -9.29 -41.52
C VAL A 210 -5.00 -10.70 -41.70
N ASP A 211 -3.89 -10.87 -42.39
CA ASP A 211 -3.27 -12.19 -42.58
C ASP A 211 -2.41 -12.54 -41.37
N ARG A 212 -1.77 -11.54 -40.77
CA ARG A 212 -0.94 -11.69 -39.57
C ARG A 212 -1.34 -10.68 -38.50
N PRO A 213 -1.26 -11.05 -37.21
CA PRO A 213 -1.49 -10.12 -36.12
C PRO A 213 -0.27 -9.18 -35.96
N SER A 214 -0.12 -8.25 -36.92
CA SER A 214 0.94 -7.24 -36.96
C SER A 214 0.32 -5.85 -37.14
N PRO A 215 0.86 -4.81 -36.47
CA PRO A 215 0.43 -3.43 -36.68
C PRO A 215 0.68 -2.94 -38.11
N ASP A 216 1.68 -3.48 -38.81
CA ASP A 216 2.05 -3.07 -40.17
C ASP A 216 1.15 -3.67 -41.26
N ASP A 217 0.33 -4.66 -40.92
CA ASP A 217 -0.60 -5.26 -41.87
C ASP A 217 -1.77 -4.30 -42.11
N LYS A 218 -1.90 -3.79 -43.34
CA LYS A 218 -2.99 -2.88 -43.70
C LYS A 218 -4.34 -3.60 -43.69
N GLY A 219 -4.35 -4.90 -44.00
CA GLY A 219 -5.55 -5.72 -44.04
C GLY A 219 -6.61 -5.26 -45.05
N GLU A 220 -7.70 -6.01 -45.12
CA GLU A 220 -8.91 -5.67 -45.86
C GLU A 220 -9.91 -4.99 -44.92
N TYR A 221 -10.32 -3.77 -45.25
CA TYR A 221 -11.29 -3.02 -44.44
C TYR A 221 -12.70 -3.61 -44.58
N ILE A 222 -13.32 -3.96 -43.46
CA ILE A 222 -14.69 -4.50 -43.43
C ILE A 222 -15.70 -3.39 -43.11
N GLY A 223 -15.43 -2.59 -42.07
CA GLY A 223 -16.39 -1.58 -41.64
C GLY A 223 -16.10 -0.96 -40.27
N ARG A 224 -16.97 -0.02 -39.86
CA ARG A 224 -16.84 0.77 -38.63
C ARG A 224 -18.00 0.47 -37.67
N TYR A 225 -17.68 0.24 -36.40
CA TYR A 225 -18.62 -0.22 -35.37
C TYR A 225 -18.54 0.63 -34.10
N GLY A 226 -19.69 0.81 -33.44
CA GLY A 226 -19.77 1.55 -32.18
C GLY A 226 -19.11 0.86 -30.98
N GLY A 227 -18.89 -0.46 -31.04
CA GLY A 227 -18.31 -1.22 -29.94
C GLY A 227 -17.90 -2.64 -30.33
N ARG A 228 -17.08 -3.27 -29.49
CA ARG A 228 -16.55 -4.63 -29.72
C ARG A 228 -17.65 -5.67 -29.92
N GLY A 229 -18.76 -5.57 -29.19
CA GLY A 229 -19.89 -6.50 -29.32
C GLY A 229 -20.53 -6.51 -30.72
N ASN A 230 -20.62 -5.35 -31.38
CA ASN A 230 -21.15 -5.26 -32.74
C ASN A 230 -20.18 -5.88 -33.75
N ALA A 231 -18.87 -5.65 -33.56
CA ALA A 231 -17.85 -6.29 -34.39
C ALA A 231 -17.82 -7.82 -34.21
N THR A 232 -18.02 -8.34 -32.99
CA THR A 232 -18.08 -9.79 -32.75
C THR A 232 -19.21 -10.46 -33.54
N LYS A 233 -20.40 -9.84 -33.61
CA LYS A 233 -21.53 -10.39 -34.37
C LYS A 233 -21.20 -10.48 -35.86
N VAL A 234 -20.59 -9.43 -36.40
CA VAL A 234 -20.19 -9.39 -37.81
C VAL A 234 -19.09 -10.40 -38.11
N VAL A 235 -18.09 -10.52 -37.24
CA VAL A 235 -17.04 -11.55 -37.37
C VAL A 235 -17.65 -12.95 -37.36
N ALA A 236 -18.63 -13.22 -36.50
CA ALA A 236 -19.31 -14.51 -36.44
C ALA A 236 -20.07 -14.86 -37.74
N GLU A 237 -20.55 -13.86 -38.48
CA GLU A 237 -21.20 -14.09 -39.78
C GLU A 237 -20.17 -14.22 -40.92
N ILE A 238 -19.24 -13.26 -41.02
CA ILE A 238 -18.26 -13.17 -42.11
C ILE A 238 -17.24 -14.32 -42.05
N ALA A 239 -16.90 -14.83 -40.87
CA ALA A 239 -15.92 -15.91 -40.72
C ALA A 239 -16.34 -17.21 -41.41
N TYR A 240 -17.64 -17.46 -41.60
CA TYR A 240 -18.17 -18.67 -42.24
C TYR A 240 -18.65 -18.44 -43.67
N GLN A 241 -18.65 -17.20 -44.16
CA GLN A 241 -18.97 -16.93 -45.55
C GLN A 241 -17.83 -17.36 -46.47
N ALA A 242 -18.20 -18.02 -47.58
CA ALA A 242 -17.27 -18.40 -48.64
C ALA A 242 -16.71 -17.14 -49.29
N GLU A 243 -15.39 -17.08 -49.47
CA GLU A 243 -14.76 -15.99 -50.22
C GLU A 243 -15.31 -15.99 -51.63
N HIS A 244 -15.84 -14.85 -52.08
CA HIS A 244 -16.06 -14.64 -53.50
C HIS A 244 -14.69 -14.66 -54.17
N ARG A 245 -14.38 -15.77 -54.85
CA ARG A 245 -13.25 -15.86 -55.78
C ARG A 245 -13.42 -14.72 -56.79
N ARG A 246 -12.55 -13.72 -56.70
CA ARG A 246 -12.23 -12.85 -57.83
C ARG A 246 -11.17 -13.52 -58.67
#